data_AF-A0A7R9UGE2-F1
#
_entry.id   AF-A0A7R9UGE2-F1
#
_cell.length_a   1.000
_cell.length_b   1.000
_cell.length_c   1.000
_cell.angle_alpha   90.00
_cell.angle_beta   90.00
_cell.angle_gamma   90.00
#
_symmetry.space_group_name_H-M   'P 1'
#
loop_
_entity.id
_entity.type
_entity.pdbx_description
1 polymer ?
#
loop_
_entity_poly.entity_id
_entity_poly.type
_entity_poly.pdbx_seq_one_letter_code
_entity_poly.pdbx_strand_id
1 'polypeptide(L)'
;WTHFRPTMGRLILIFCLLWLPTGDGFKGSEWAASARVSTRTTKRIMRTSRPCETIDLLNKEAHLANHFTLCAALSRIAKQSAEPKEARHCARMILRELQRDSILPRLTARQLSNLVWSTAKLGLKPTEVDIFGAALGQRLLGGERARTGEIAMALYAVTLVPSRSQALQAGFFLWTQHQLAQEDIKVQDVAIMVYSLARMDAAVPPLVVKALADSLQTLLETGEVLQSKDVAMLIWGFGILLANDWR
;
A
#
# COMPACT_ATOMS: atom_id res chain seq x y z
N TRP A 1 11.73 -52.37 8.16
CA TRP A 1 12.57 -51.74 9.20
C TRP A 1 13.64 -50.92 8.51
N THR A 2 13.32 -49.68 8.17
CA THR A 2 14.28 -48.65 7.75
C THR A 2 13.76 -47.32 8.28
N HIS A 3 14.63 -46.64 9.03
CA HIS A 3 14.31 -45.53 9.91
C HIS A 3 13.85 -44.28 9.16
N PHE A 4 12.58 -43.92 9.33
CA PHE A 4 12.09 -42.55 9.10
C PHE A 4 12.30 -41.77 10.40
N ARG A 5 13.36 -40.96 10.48
CA ARG A 5 13.53 -39.99 11.58
C ARG A 5 12.75 -38.72 11.22
N PRO A 6 11.66 -38.37 11.93
CA PRO A 6 11.04 -37.07 11.76
C PRO A 6 11.95 -36.02 12.42
N THR A 7 12.44 -35.07 11.63
CA THR A 7 13.16 -33.91 12.13
C THR A 7 12.22 -33.09 13.02
N MET A 8 12.56 -32.97 14.31
CA MET A 8 11.82 -32.20 15.33
C MET A 8 11.46 -30.77 14.88
N GLY A 9 12.19 -30.19 13.92
CA GLY A 9 11.92 -28.86 13.37
C GLY A 9 10.56 -28.71 12.66
N ARG A 10 9.96 -29.79 12.12
CA ARG A 10 8.63 -29.72 11.49
C ARG A 10 7.48 -29.82 12.49
N LEU A 11 7.67 -30.47 13.65
CA LEU A 11 6.66 -30.55 14.70
C LEU A 11 6.57 -29.25 15.51
N ILE A 12 7.68 -28.54 15.71
CA ILE A 12 7.68 -27.22 16.38
C ILE A 12 6.97 -26.16 15.51
N LEU A 13 7.13 -26.20 14.18
CA LEU A 13 6.43 -25.27 13.28
C LEU A 13 4.92 -25.53 13.20
N ILE A 14 4.49 -26.78 13.35
CA ILE A 14 3.06 -27.16 13.42
C ILE A 14 2.47 -26.74 14.78
N PHE A 15 3.23 -26.87 15.88
CA PHE A 15 2.80 -26.40 17.20
C PHE A 15 2.72 -24.86 17.31
N CYS A 16 3.62 -24.10 16.67
CA CYS A 16 3.50 -22.63 16.64
C CYS A 16 2.33 -22.11 15.78
N LEU A 17 1.88 -22.89 14.78
CA LEU A 17 0.71 -22.51 13.96
C LEU A 17 -0.62 -22.97 14.57
N LEU A 18 -0.60 -24.01 15.41
CA LEU A 18 -1.78 -24.51 16.14
C LEU A 18 -2.00 -23.83 17.49
N TRP A 19 -1.02 -23.05 17.97
CA TRP A 19 -1.09 -22.31 19.24
C TRP A 19 -1.01 -20.80 19.05
N LEU A 20 -1.41 -20.29 17.88
CA LEU A 20 -1.90 -18.93 17.83
C LEU A 20 -3.30 -18.96 18.45
N PRO A 21 -3.58 -18.15 19.50
CA PRO A 21 -4.87 -18.18 20.15
C PRO A 21 -5.94 -17.99 19.08
N THR A 22 -6.86 -18.96 18.97
CA THR A 22 -8.12 -18.84 18.25
C THR A 22 -9.06 -17.84 18.94
N GLY A 23 -8.47 -16.86 19.64
CA GLY A 23 -9.18 -15.82 20.37
C GLY A 23 -10.00 -15.02 19.38
N ASP A 24 -11.26 -14.86 19.73
CA ASP A 24 -12.17 -13.89 19.15
C ASP A 24 -11.40 -12.66 18.66
N GLY A 25 -11.53 -12.36 17.37
CA GLY A 25 -10.90 -11.20 16.75
C GLY A 25 -11.18 -9.90 17.53
N PHE A 26 -10.38 -8.88 17.25
CA PHE A 26 -10.43 -7.58 17.92
C PHE A 26 -11.87 -7.05 18.01
N LYS A 27 -12.49 -7.09 19.19
CA LYS A 27 -13.83 -6.52 19.39
C LYS A 27 -13.70 -5.00 19.56
N GLY A 28 -13.60 -4.28 18.44
CA GLY A 28 -13.55 -2.82 18.42
C GLY A 28 -14.92 -2.22 18.71
N SER A 29 -15.33 -2.15 19.98
CA SER A 29 -16.66 -1.60 20.32
C SER A 29 -16.73 -0.07 20.34
N GLU A 30 -15.61 0.64 20.35
CA GLU A 30 -15.59 2.12 20.31
C GLU A 30 -14.38 2.63 19.52
N TRP A 31 -14.60 3.04 18.26
CA TRP A 31 -13.56 3.59 17.38
C TRP A 31 -13.04 4.98 17.77
N ALA A 32 -13.39 5.47 18.96
CA ALA A 32 -13.26 6.85 19.40
C ALA A 32 -12.00 7.11 20.25
N ALA A 33 -10.87 6.45 19.95
CA ALA A 33 -9.60 6.84 20.57
C ALA A 33 -9.19 8.25 20.09
N SER A 34 -8.87 9.15 21.03
CA SER A 34 -8.45 10.51 20.70
C SER A 34 -7.23 10.54 19.76
N ALA A 35 -7.06 11.62 18.99
CA ALA A 35 -5.94 11.78 18.06
C ALA A 35 -4.57 11.62 18.77
N ARG A 36 -4.46 12.10 20.01
CA ARG A 36 -3.25 11.97 20.83
C ARG A 36 -2.94 10.51 21.16
N VAL A 37 -3.97 9.74 21.52
CA VAL A 37 -3.84 8.32 21.85
C VAL A 37 -3.48 7.51 20.59
N SER A 38 -4.17 7.75 19.48
CA SER A 38 -3.88 7.12 18.18
C SER A 38 -2.43 7.36 17.72
N THR A 39 -1.93 8.58 17.92
CA THR A 39 -0.55 8.96 17.59
C THR A 39 0.46 8.22 18.47
N ARG A 40 0.20 8.13 19.78
CA ARG A 40 1.07 7.41 20.72
C ARG A 40 1.14 5.92 20.39
N THR A 41 0.01 5.28 20.14
CA THR A 41 -0.07 3.86 19.76
C THR A 41 0.65 3.62 18.43
N THR A 42 0.45 4.49 17.45
CA THR A 42 1.16 4.41 16.16
C THR A 42 2.67 4.50 16.32
N LYS A 43 3.18 5.40 17.17
CA LYS A 43 4.63 5.49 17.45
C LYS A 43 5.19 4.19 18.03
N ARG A 44 4.39 3.46 18.81
CA ARG A 44 4.79 2.16 19.38
C ARG A 44 4.73 1.04 18.36
N ILE A 45 3.67 1.01 17.54
CA ILE A 45 3.58 0.13 16.37
C ILE A 45 4.83 0.27 15.51
N MET A 46 5.26 1.50 15.21
CA MET A 46 6.44 1.73 14.37
C MET A 46 7.76 1.21 14.98
N ARG A 47 7.79 0.93 16.29
CA ARG A 47 8.97 0.40 17.00
C ARG A 47 8.98 -1.13 17.11
N THR A 48 7.89 -1.82 16.78
CA THR A 48 7.90 -3.28 16.76
C THR A 48 8.91 -3.78 15.74
N SER A 49 9.53 -4.92 16.00
CA SER A 49 10.53 -5.53 15.12
C SER A 49 9.94 -6.65 14.29
N ARG A 50 8.90 -7.33 14.82
CA ARG A 50 8.24 -8.47 14.18
C ARG A 50 6.74 -8.24 13.93
N PRO A 51 6.14 -8.93 12.95
CA PRO A 51 4.69 -8.90 12.74
C PRO A 51 3.88 -9.31 13.98
N CYS A 52 4.26 -10.40 14.66
CA CYS A 52 3.58 -10.87 15.87
C CYS A 52 3.59 -9.85 17.00
N GLU A 53 4.69 -9.14 17.24
CA GLU A 53 4.79 -8.07 18.24
C GLU A 53 3.79 -6.94 17.97
N THR A 54 3.50 -6.68 16.69
CA THR A 54 2.50 -5.69 16.29
C THR A 54 1.09 -6.14 16.66
N ILE A 55 0.78 -7.42 16.42
CA ILE A 55 -0.50 -8.02 16.81
C ILE A 55 -0.64 -8.09 18.34
N ASP A 56 0.40 -8.48 19.06
CA ASP A 56 0.41 -8.53 20.53
C ASP A 56 0.18 -7.16 21.14
N LEU A 57 0.79 -6.11 20.57
CA LEU A 57 0.56 -4.75 20.99
C LEU A 57 -0.91 -4.34 20.80
N LEU A 58 -1.48 -4.62 19.62
CA LEU A 58 -2.89 -4.33 19.34
C LEU A 58 -3.83 -5.13 20.27
N ASN A 59 -3.49 -6.38 20.60
CA ASN A 59 -4.30 -7.23 21.48
C ASN A 59 -4.28 -6.71 22.93
N LYS A 60 -3.09 -6.34 23.43
CA LYS A 60 -2.92 -5.73 24.76
C LYS A 60 -3.66 -4.40 24.88
N GLU A 61 -3.82 -3.70 23.77
CA GLU A 61 -4.41 -2.36 23.70
C GLU A 61 -5.62 -2.34 22.76
N ALA A 62 -6.48 -3.36 22.84
CA ALA A 62 -7.60 -3.52 21.92
C ALA A 62 -8.53 -2.30 21.90
N HIS A 63 -8.72 -1.64 23.04
CA HIS A 63 -9.48 -0.38 23.16
C HIS A 63 -8.87 0.81 22.40
N LEU A 64 -7.61 0.70 21.96
CA LEU A 64 -6.89 1.71 21.18
C LEU A 64 -6.78 1.35 19.70
N ALA A 65 -7.22 0.15 19.31
CA ALA A 65 -7.17 -0.33 17.94
C ALA A 65 -8.29 0.32 17.12
N ASN A 66 -8.01 1.50 16.56
CA ASN A 66 -8.88 2.16 15.60
C ASN A 66 -8.33 2.08 14.15
N HIS A 67 -9.10 2.55 13.18
CA HIS A 67 -8.76 2.48 11.76
C HIS A 67 -7.39 3.11 11.46
N PHE A 68 -7.00 4.17 12.16
CA PHE A 68 -5.69 4.80 12.02
C PHE A 68 -4.56 3.86 12.46
N THR A 69 -4.67 3.29 13.66
CA THR A 69 -3.66 2.37 14.21
C THR A 69 -3.59 1.05 13.45
N LEU A 70 -4.72 0.53 12.96
CA LEU A 70 -4.78 -0.69 12.15
C LEU A 70 -4.11 -0.51 10.78
N CYS A 71 -4.38 0.61 10.08
CA CYS A 71 -3.68 0.95 8.84
C CYS A 71 -2.16 1.08 9.06
N ALA A 72 -1.75 1.74 10.15
CA ALA A 72 -0.33 1.88 10.50
C ALA A 72 0.33 0.52 10.82
N ALA A 73 -0.37 -0.37 11.55
CA ALA A 73 0.07 -1.71 11.85
C ALA A 73 0.29 -2.54 10.58
N LEU A 74 -0.66 -2.50 9.64
CA LEU A 74 -0.54 -3.21 8.38
C LEU A 74 0.68 -2.73 7.58
N SER A 75 0.87 -1.41 7.48
CA SER A 75 2.05 -0.84 6.82
C SER A 75 3.36 -1.19 7.52
N ARG A 76 3.36 -1.30 8.85
CA ARG A 76 4.54 -1.74 9.59
C ARG A 76 4.86 -3.20 9.28
N ILE A 77 3.87 -4.08 9.33
CA ILE A 77 4.01 -5.49 9.00
C ILE A 77 4.56 -5.67 7.58
N ALA A 78 4.01 -4.96 6.60
CA ALA A 78 4.50 -5.00 5.22
C ALA A 78 5.97 -4.56 5.08
N LYS A 79 6.44 -3.62 5.92
CA LYS A 79 7.85 -3.19 5.95
C LYS A 79 8.80 -4.20 6.60
N GLN A 80 8.32 -5.02 7.54
CA GLN A 80 9.12 -5.96 8.32
C GLN A 80 9.38 -7.31 7.63
N SER A 81 8.90 -7.53 6.41
CA SER A 81 8.66 -8.84 5.74
C SER A 81 9.86 -9.80 5.51
N ALA A 82 10.75 -9.99 6.49
CA ALA A 82 11.72 -11.08 6.51
C ALA A 82 11.05 -12.46 6.56
N GLU A 83 9.84 -12.55 7.12
CA GLU A 83 9.04 -13.79 7.20
C GLU A 83 7.67 -13.64 6.50
N PRO A 84 7.55 -14.01 5.21
CA PRO A 84 6.33 -13.75 4.42
C PRO A 84 5.08 -14.48 4.92
N LYS A 85 5.21 -15.64 5.60
CA LYS A 85 4.05 -16.39 6.10
C LYS A 85 3.43 -15.74 7.33
N GLU A 86 4.26 -15.36 8.31
CA GLU A 86 3.84 -14.66 9.53
C GLU A 86 3.19 -13.32 9.18
N ALA A 87 3.87 -12.52 8.35
CA ALA A 87 3.39 -11.20 7.94
C ALA A 87 2.02 -11.28 7.25
N ARG A 88 1.80 -12.26 6.36
CA ARG A 88 0.50 -12.49 5.72
C ARG A 88 -0.58 -12.92 6.71
N HIS A 89 -0.24 -13.73 7.71
CA HIS A 89 -1.21 -14.14 8.74
C HIS A 89 -1.67 -12.94 9.57
N CYS A 90 -0.73 -12.18 10.13
CA CYS A 90 -1.02 -10.97 10.90
C CYS A 90 -1.81 -9.93 10.09
N ALA A 91 -1.43 -9.73 8.83
CA ALA A 91 -2.15 -8.82 7.94
C ALA A 91 -3.61 -9.22 7.71
N ARG A 92 -3.90 -10.52 7.52
CA ARG A 92 -5.29 -11.00 7.36
C ARG A 92 -6.12 -10.78 8.61
N MET A 93 -5.52 -10.85 9.81
CA MET A 93 -6.23 -10.51 11.04
C MET A 93 -6.68 -9.05 11.02
N ILE A 94 -5.76 -8.13 10.70
CA ILE A 94 -6.07 -6.69 10.61
C ILE A 94 -7.12 -6.40 9.54
N LEU A 95 -7.01 -7.01 8.36
CA LEU A 95 -7.94 -6.79 7.26
C LEU A 95 -9.36 -7.25 7.57
N ARG A 96 -9.52 -8.37 8.28
CA ARG A 96 -10.85 -8.82 8.74
C ARG A 96 -11.53 -7.76 9.61
N GLU A 97 -10.78 -7.10 10.48
CA GLU A 97 -11.35 -6.04 11.33
C GLU A 97 -11.68 -4.78 10.53
N LEU A 98 -10.82 -4.38 9.59
CA LEU A 98 -11.11 -3.24 8.70
C LEU A 98 -12.34 -3.51 7.81
N GLN A 99 -12.64 -4.77 7.47
CA GLN A 99 -13.79 -5.13 6.64
C GLN A 99 -15.10 -5.22 7.40
N ARG A 100 -15.09 -5.53 8.72
CA ARG A 100 -16.30 -5.71 9.52
C ARG A 100 -17.17 -4.45 9.63
N ASP A 101 -16.55 -3.28 9.76
CA ASP A 101 -17.26 -2.08 10.20
C ASP A 101 -17.52 -1.05 9.10
N SER A 102 -17.52 -1.48 7.83
CA SER A 102 -17.72 -0.60 6.66
C SER A 102 -16.89 0.69 6.74
N ILE A 103 -15.63 0.57 7.20
CA ILE A 103 -14.80 1.74 7.58
C ILE A 103 -14.15 2.43 6.37
N LEU A 104 -14.21 1.81 5.19
CA LEU A 104 -13.62 2.34 3.95
C LEU A 104 -14.02 3.80 3.67
N PRO A 105 -15.30 4.20 3.78
CA PRO A 105 -15.73 5.59 3.54
C PRO A 105 -15.30 6.55 4.65
N ARG A 106 -14.59 6.09 5.69
CA ARG A 106 -13.99 6.92 6.75
C ARG A 106 -12.48 7.05 6.61
N LEU A 107 -11.86 6.24 5.74
CA LEU A 107 -10.42 6.30 5.52
C LEU A 107 -10.06 7.48 4.63
N THR A 108 -8.95 8.12 4.98
CA THR A 108 -8.35 9.17 4.15
C THR A 108 -7.62 8.56 2.95
N ALA A 109 -7.36 9.37 1.92
CA ALA A 109 -6.58 8.96 0.76
C ALA A 109 -5.19 8.40 1.17
N ARG A 110 -4.57 9.00 2.20
CA ARG A 110 -3.31 8.51 2.79
C ARG A 110 -3.45 7.14 3.46
N GLN A 111 -4.55 6.89 4.16
CA GLN A 111 -4.76 5.57 4.79
C GLN A 111 -5.00 4.52 3.71
N LEU A 112 -5.79 4.84 2.70
CA LEU A 112 -6.10 3.95 1.57
C LEU A 112 -4.84 3.62 0.75
N SER A 113 -3.99 4.60 0.44
CA SER A 113 -2.73 4.37 -0.27
C SER A 113 -1.81 3.40 0.48
N ASN A 114 -1.72 3.56 1.80
CA ASN A 114 -0.98 2.65 2.66
C ASN A 114 -1.57 1.24 2.67
N LEU A 115 -2.90 1.11 2.68
CA LEU A 115 -3.57 -0.20 2.60
C LEU A 115 -3.26 -0.89 1.27
N VAL A 116 -3.49 -0.20 0.14
CA VAL A 116 -3.19 -0.70 -1.22
C VAL A 116 -1.74 -1.18 -1.33
N TRP A 117 -0.79 -0.38 -0.87
CA TRP A 117 0.61 -0.76 -0.90
C TRP A 117 0.93 -1.96 0.00
N SER A 118 0.39 -1.98 1.21
CA SER A 118 0.70 -3.03 2.18
C SER A 118 0.14 -4.38 1.74
N THR A 119 -1.08 -4.41 1.20
CA THR A 119 -1.71 -5.64 0.72
C THR A 119 -1.00 -6.19 -0.51
N ALA A 120 -0.65 -5.33 -1.47
CA ALA A 120 0.13 -5.71 -2.64
C ALA A 120 1.52 -6.25 -2.26
N LYS A 121 2.25 -5.54 -1.39
CA LYS A 121 3.59 -5.94 -0.95
C LYS A 121 3.60 -7.29 -0.24
N LEU A 122 2.54 -7.60 0.51
CA LEU A 122 2.41 -8.87 1.22
C LEU A 122 1.91 -10.01 0.32
N GLY A 123 1.59 -9.74 -0.95
CA GLY A 123 1.03 -10.72 -1.87
C GLY A 123 -0.31 -11.26 -1.39
N LEU A 124 -1.14 -10.39 -0.82
CA LEU A 124 -2.50 -10.72 -0.43
C LEU A 124 -3.44 -10.71 -1.65
N LYS A 125 -4.69 -11.16 -1.46
CA LYS A 125 -5.58 -11.45 -2.60
C LYS A 125 -5.86 -10.17 -3.42
N PRO A 126 -5.93 -10.27 -4.77
CA PRO A 126 -6.23 -9.13 -5.64
C PRO A 126 -7.51 -8.38 -5.25
N THR A 127 -8.54 -9.10 -4.81
CA THR A 127 -9.81 -8.53 -4.34
C THR A 127 -9.66 -7.54 -3.20
N GLU A 128 -8.67 -7.72 -2.31
CA GLU A 128 -8.42 -6.77 -1.23
C GLU A 128 -7.79 -5.49 -1.77
N VAL A 129 -6.84 -5.60 -2.70
CA VAL A 129 -6.22 -4.45 -3.39
C VAL A 129 -7.25 -3.69 -4.22
N ASP A 130 -8.15 -4.39 -4.92
CA ASP A 130 -9.18 -3.77 -5.76
C ASP A 130 -10.17 -2.93 -4.95
N ILE A 131 -10.59 -3.43 -3.78
CA ILE A 131 -11.52 -2.70 -2.90
C ILE A 131 -10.87 -1.41 -2.38
N PHE A 132 -9.65 -1.50 -1.86
CA PHE A 132 -8.95 -0.32 -1.34
C PHE A 132 -8.55 0.65 -2.46
N GLY A 133 -8.19 0.11 -3.62
CA GLY A 133 -7.90 0.89 -4.82
C GLY A 133 -9.13 1.66 -5.26
N ALA A 134 -10.28 1.01 -5.44
CA ALA A 134 -11.52 1.67 -5.82
C ALA A 134 -11.91 2.78 -4.84
N ALA A 135 -11.81 2.53 -3.53
CA ALA A 135 -12.05 3.54 -2.50
C ALA A 135 -11.06 4.72 -2.61
N LEU A 136 -9.78 4.45 -2.89
CA LEU A 136 -8.79 5.50 -3.12
C LEU A 136 -9.16 6.35 -4.34
N GLY A 137 -9.51 5.72 -5.46
CA GLY A 137 -9.96 6.41 -6.67
C GLY A 137 -11.13 7.36 -6.38
N GLN A 138 -12.13 6.90 -5.61
CA GLN A 138 -13.25 7.76 -5.20
C GLN A 138 -12.82 8.95 -4.34
N ARG A 139 -11.87 8.78 -3.41
CA ARG A 139 -11.35 9.91 -2.60
C ARG A 139 -10.66 10.96 -3.44
N LEU A 140 -9.83 10.53 -4.38
CA LEU A 140 -9.10 11.44 -5.26
C LEU A 140 -10.06 12.18 -6.19
N LEU A 141 -11.08 11.49 -6.73
CA LEU A 141 -12.14 12.12 -7.53
C LEU A 141 -13.00 13.09 -6.71
N GLY A 142 -13.15 12.84 -5.41
CA GLY A 142 -13.81 13.76 -4.46
C GLY A 142 -12.97 14.98 -4.06
N GLY A 143 -11.77 15.15 -4.62
CA GLY A 143 -10.89 16.29 -4.33
C GLY A 143 -10.11 16.17 -3.03
N GLU A 144 -10.06 15.00 -2.40
CA GLU A 144 -9.25 14.80 -1.20
C GLU A 144 -7.76 14.90 -1.54
N ARG A 145 -7.02 15.72 -0.77
CA ARG A 145 -5.58 15.88 -0.94
C ARG A 145 -4.83 14.64 -0.46
N ALA A 146 -3.85 14.21 -1.25
CA ALA A 146 -2.92 13.14 -0.92
C ALA A 146 -1.53 13.52 -1.40
N ARG A 147 -0.50 13.13 -0.65
CA ARG A 147 0.88 13.45 -1.04
C ARG A 147 1.28 12.65 -2.27
N THR A 148 2.02 13.29 -3.17
CA THR A 148 2.47 12.72 -4.45
C THR A 148 3.13 11.35 -4.31
N GLY A 149 4.10 11.20 -3.40
CA GLY A 149 4.75 9.91 -3.17
C GLY A 149 3.84 8.81 -2.61
N GLU A 150 2.77 9.16 -1.88
CA GLU A 150 1.80 8.17 -1.40
C GLU A 150 0.95 7.64 -2.55
N ILE A 151 0.59 8.50 -3.48
CA ILE A 151 -0.16 8.13 -4.69
C ILE A 151 0.73 7.35 -5.65
N ALA A 152 1.99 7.76 -5.87
CA ALA A 152 2.95 7.01 -6.66
C ALA A 152 3.13 5.58 -6.14
N MET A 153 3.28 5.43 -4.82
CA MET A 153 3.39 4.11 -4.19
C MET A 153 2.12 3.26 -4.34
N ALA A 154 0.94 3.86 -4.18
CA ALA A 154 -0.32 3.16 -4.37
C ALA A 154 -0.51 2.72 -5.83
N LEU A 155 -0.20 3.60 -6.77
CA LEU A 155 -0.24 3.31 -8.20
C LEU A 155 0.67 2.14 -8.55
N TYR A 156 1.92 2.16 -8.09
CA TYR A 156 2.86 1.05 -8.27
C TYR A 156 2.32 -0.26 -7.71
N ALA A 157 1.77 -0.23 -6.49
CA ALA A 157 1.22 -1.40 -5.84
C ALA A 157 0.06 -2.04 -6.63
N VAL A 158 -0.77 -1.23 -7.28
CA VAL A 158 -1.84 -1.73 -8.15
C VAL A 158 -1.28 -2.50 -9.34
N THR A 159 -0.11 -2.12 -9.88
CA THR A 159 0.54 -2.85 -10.98
C THR A 159 1.12 -4.21 -10.58
N LEU A 160 1.22 -4.49 -9.27
CA LEU A 160 1.71 -5.77 -8.75
C LEU A 160 0.62 -6.83 -8.68
N VAL A 161 -0.64 -6.43 -8.80
CA VAL A 161 -1.78 -7.34 -8.86
C VAL A 161 -2.44 -7.25 -10.23
N PRO A 162 -3.01 -8.35 -10.75
CA PRO A 162 -3.85 -8.30 -11.94
C PRO A 162 -5.19 -7.63 -11.61
N SER A 163 -5.17 -6.30 -11.41
CA SER A 163 -6.35 -5.46 -11.19
C SER A 163 -6.93 -5.02 -12.53
N ARG A 164 -8.26 -5.08 -12.65
CA ARG A 164 -9.01 -4.62 -13.83
C ARG A 164 -9.86 -3.37 -13.55
N SER A 165 -9.62 -2.68 -12.43
CA SER A 165 -10.46 -1.56 -12.02
C SER A 165 -10.22 -0.33 -12.91
N GLN A 166 -11.08 -0.12 -13.90
CA GLN A 166 -11.06 1.07 -14.76
C GLN A 166 -11.28 2.35 -13.96
N ALA A 167 -12.13 2.30 -12.92
CA ALA A 167 -12.37 3.45 -12.03
C ALA A 167 -11.10 3.88 -11.28
N LEU A 168 -10.26 2.91 -10.89
CA LEU A 168 -8.97 3.17 -10.26
C LEU A 168 -7.99 3.85 -11.22
N GLN A 169 -7.90 3.34 -12.45
CA GLN A 169 -7.07 3.92 -13.51
C GLN A 169 -7.52 5.36 -13.82
N ALA A 170 -8.82 5.59 -14.01
CA ALA A 170 -9.37 6.92 -14.27
C ALA A 170 -9.11 7.90 -13.12
N GLY A 171 -9.28 7.47 -11.87
CA GLY A 171 -8.98 8.28 -10.69
C GLY A 171 -7.51 8.69 -10.63
N PHE A 172 -6.58 7.77 -10.94
CA PHE A 172 -5.15 8.09 -11.01
C PHE A 172 -4.81 9.04 -12.17
N PHE A 173 -5.40 8.86 -13.35
CA PHE A 173 -5.16 9.76 -14.49
C PHE A 173 -5.59 11.20 -14.19
N LEU A 174 -6.81 11.39 -13.68
CA LEU A 174 -7.34 12.70 -13.34
C LEU A 174 -6.55 13.37 -12.20
N TRP A 175 -6.19 12.60 -11.17
CA TRP A 175 -5.35 13.11 -10.10
C TRP A 175 -3.98 13.54 -10.63
N THR A 176 -3.34 12.73 -11.47
CA THR A 176 -2.01 13.03 -12.04
C THR A 176 -2.06 14.31 -12.86
N GLN A 177 -3.09 14.47 -13.69
CA GLN A 177 -3.28 15.68 -14.49
C GLN A 177 -3.44 16.95 -13.64
N HIS A 178 -4.12 16.87 -12.49
CA HIS A 178 -4.42 18.04 -11.66
C HIS A 178 -3.32 18.38 -10.64
N GLN A 179 -2.63 17.37 -10.09
CA GLN A 179 -1.80 17.56 -8.89
C GLN A 179 -0.31 17.67 -9.17
N LEU A 180 0.17 17.19 -10.32
CA LEU A 180 1.57 17.36 -10.74
C LEU A 180 2.00 18.83 -10.83
N ALA A 181 1.06 19.75 -11.04
CA ALA A 181 1.31 21.18 -11.13
C ALA A 181 1.29 21.92 -9.78
N GLN A 182 0.90 21.27 -8.67
CA GLN A 182 0.53 21.94 -7.42
C GLN A 182 1.31 21.49 -6.18
N GLU A 183 2.07 20.40 -6.27
CA GLU A 183 2.72 19.76 -5.11
C GLU A 183 4.24 19.71 -5.29
N ASP A 184 4.96 19.67 -4.16
CA ASP A 184 6.40 19.39 -4.13
C ASP A 184 6.64 17.94 -4.57
N ILE A 185 6.90 17.78 -5.86
CA ILE A 185 7.12 16.49 -6.50
C ILE A 185 8.61 16.19 -6.58
N LYS A 186 8.99 14.94 -6.31
CA LYS A 186 10.37 14.48 -6.46
C LYS A 186 10.53 13.72 -7.76
N VAL A 187 11.76 13.69 -8.28
CA VAL A 187 12.09 12.88 -9.47
C VAL A 187 11.71 11.40 -9.28
N GLN A 188 11.91 10.88 -8.07
CA GLN A 188 11.51 9.51 -7.71
C GLN A 188 10.00 9.28 -7.89
N ASP A 189 9.16 10.25 -7.54
CA ASP A 189 7.71 10.09 -7.63
C ASP A 189 7.27 10.04 -9.10
N VAL A 190 7.83 10.92 -9.95
CA VAL A 190 7.59 10.90 -11.40
C VAL A 190 8.03 9.56 -12.00
N ALA A 191 9.23 9.09 -11.65
CA ALA A 191 9.76 7.82 -12.15
C ALA A 191 8.86 6.63 -11.80
N ILE A 192 8.37 6.57 -10.56
CA ILE A 192 7.43 5.55 -10.13
C ILE A 192 6.10 5.66 -10.89
N MET A 193 5.56 6.87 -11.07
CA MET A 193 4.31 7.07 -11.81
C MET A 193 4.45 6.63 -13.27
N VAL A 194 5.46 7.11 -13.99
CA VAL A 194 5.74 6.75 -15.39
C VAL A 194 5.88 5.23 -15.54
N TYR A 195 6.70 4.60 -14.69
CA TYR A 195 6.87 3.15 -14.70
C TYR A 195 5.56 2.39 -14.44
N SER A 196 4.76 2.89 -13.49
CA SER A 196 3.52 2.22 -13.11
C SER A 196 2.45 2.36 -14.19
N LEU A 197 2.30 3.54 -14.79
CA LEU A 197 1.37 3.77 -15.89
C LEU A 197 1.74 2.93 -17.12
N ALA A 198 3.03 2.84 -17.45
CA ALA A 198 3.52 2.00 -18.54
C ALA A 198 3.23 0.49 -18.33
N ARG A 199 3.11 0.05 -17.07
CA ARG A 199 2.76 -1.33 -16.72
C ARG A 199 1.26 -1.60 -16.67
N MET A 200 0.46 -0.55 -16.54
CA MET A 200 -0.99 -0.71 -16.63
C MET A 200 -1.30 -1.00 -18.09
N ASP A 201 -1.89 -2.16 -18.37
CA ASP A 201 -2.38 -2.57 -19.70
C ASP A 201 -3.63 -1.75 -20.08
N ALA A 202 -3.48 -0.41 -20.10
CA ALA A 202 -4.51 0.58 -20.31
C ALA A 202 -3.94 1.72 -21.15
N ALA A 203 -4.76 2.26 -22.05
CA ALA A 203 -4.40 3.45 -22.80
C ALA A 203 -4.27 4.64 -21.85
N VAL A 204 -3.06 5.14 -21.68
CA VAL A 204 -2.78 6.32 -20.84
C VAL A 204 -3.08 7.56 -21.67
N PRO A 205 -3.90 8.52 -21.18
CA PRO A 205 -4.19 9.72 -21.94
C PRO A 205 -2.92 10.52 -22.26
N PRO A 206 -2.73 11.00 -23.51
CA PRO A 206 -1.51 11.74 -23.89
C PRO A 206 -1.25 12.98 -23.03
N LEU A 207 -2.30 13.64 -22.54
CA LEU A 207 -2.19 14.76 -21.60
C LEU A 207 -1.51 14.38 -20.27
N VAL A 208 -1.71 13.15 -19.78
CA VAL A 208 -1.05 12.65 -18.57
C VAL A 208 0.42 12.40 -18.84
N VAL A 209 0.75 11.80 -19.99
CA VAL A 209 2.15 11.57 -20.41
C VAL A 209 2.90 12.89 -20.55
N LYS A 210 2.28 13.89 -21.20
CA LYS A 210 2.82 15.24 -21.32
C LYS A 210 3.03 15.90 -19.96
N ALA A 211 2.05 15.83 -19.06
CA ALA A 211 2.17 16.41 -17.72
C ALA A 211 3.35 15.80 -16.93
N LEU A 212 3.56 14.48 -17.01
CA LEU A 212 4.70 13.81 -16.39
C LEU A 212 6.03 14.23 -17.01
N ALA A 213 6.09 14.40 -18.32
CA ALA A 213 7.28 14.87 -19.04
C ALA A 213 7.62 16.33 -18.66
N ASP A 214 6.62 17.22 -18.65
CA ASP A 214 6.77 18.63 -18.26
C ASP A 214 7.28 18.74 -16.80
N SER A 215 6.71 17.96 -15.88
CA SER A 215 7.17 17.89 -14.48
C SER A 215 8.59 17.36 -14.36
N LEU A 216 8.96 16.30 -15.09
CA LEU A 216 10.33 15.79 -15.07
C LEU A 216 11.31 16.85 -15.57
N GLN A 217 10.99 17.52 -16.68
CA GLN A 217 11.84 18.57 -17.23
C GLN A 217 12.10 19.67 -16.20
N THR A 218 11.04 20.17 -15.55
CA THR A 218 11.18 21.20 -14.51
C THR A 218 12.09 20.73 -13.37
N LEU A 219 11.95 19.48 -12.91
CA LEU A 219 12.80 18.94 -11.84
C LEU A 219 14.27 18.79 -12.23
N LEU A 220 14.54 18.45 -13.50
CA LEU A 220 15.92 18.36 -13.99
C LEU A 220 16.55 19.74 -14.12
N GLU A 221 15.78 20.74 -14.54
CA GLU A 221 16.23 22.14 -14.64
C GLU A 221 16.55 22.75 -13.27
N THR A 222 15.86 22.32 -12.20
CA THR A 222 16.15 22.74 -10.81
C THR A 222 17.33 22.00 -10.17
N GLY A 223 17.95 21.05 -10.87
CA GLY A 223 19.15 20.35 -10.43
C GLY A 223 18.90 19.15 -9.52
N GLU A 224 17.70 18.56 -9.52
CA GLU A 224 17.45 17.31 -8.81
C GLU A 224 18.37 16.19 -9.33
N VAL A 225 19.00 15.45 -8.41
CA VAL A 225 19.91 14.37 -8.74
C VAL A 225 19.13 13.07 -9.02
N LEU A 226 19.20 12.61 -10.26
CA LEU A 226 18.67 11.32 -10.68
C LEU A 226 19.46 10.15 -10.07
N GLN A 227 18.79 9.24 -9.38
CA GLN A 227 19.39 7.95 -9.04
C GLN A 227 19.30 7.00 -10.24
N SER A 228 20.25 6.07 -10.38
CA SER A 228 20.28 5.13 -11.51
C SER A 228 19.00 4.31 -11.66
N LYS A 229 18.35 3.97 -10.54
CA LYS A 229 17.05 3.26 -10.55
C LYS A 229 15.93 4.10 -11.18
N ASP A 230 15.93 5.41 -10.94
CA ASP A 230 14.90 6.34 -11.40
C ASP A 230 15.07 6.56 -12.91
N VAL A 231 16.32 6.71 -13.37
CA VAL A 231 16.66 6.75 -14.81
C VAL A 231 16.16 5.51 -15.54
N ALA A 232 16.43 4.31 -15.01
CA ALA A 232 15.99 3.07 -15.63
C ALA A 232 14.45 2.98 -15.73
N MET A 233 13.74 3.39 -14.67
CA MET A 233 12.27 3.46 -14.66
C MET A 233 11.72 4.44 -15.69
N LEU A 234 12.32 5.63 -15.80
CA LEU A 234 11.91 6.67 -16.74
C LEU A 234 12.13 6.25 -18.19
N ILE A 235 13.33 5.73 -18.52
CA ILE A 235 13.66 5.30 -19.89
C ILE A 235 12.71 4.19 -20.34
N TRP A 236 12.54 3.15 -19.52
CA TRP A 236 11.66 2.04 -19.88
C TRP A 236 10.20 2.50 -19.96
N GLY A 237 9.73 3.25 -18.96
CA GLY A 237 8.32 3.64 -18.88
C GLY A 237 7.92 4.60 -20.00
N PHE A 238 8.71 5.65 -20.28
CA PHE A 238 8.42 6.52 -21.43
C PHE A 238 8.56 5.79 -22.76
N GLY A 239 9.52 4.87 -22.90
CA GLY A 239 9.64 4.04 -24.10
C GLY A 239 8.36 3.25 -24.41
N ILE A 240 7.73 2.67 -23.38
CA ILE A 240 6.45 1.96 -23.53
C ILE A 240 5.29 2.92 -23.78
N LEU A 241 5.17 4.00 -23.01
CA LEU A 241 4.06 4.96 -23.16
C LEU A 241 4.06 5.61 -24.55
N LEU A 242 5.22 6.02 -25.04
CA LEU A 242 5.36 6.62 -26.37
C LEU A 242 5.17 5.60 -27.48
N ALA A 243 5.56 4.33 -27.31
CA ALA A 243 5.30 3.30 -28.31
C ALA A 243 3.80 2.98 -28.47
N ASN A 244 3.02 3.16 -27.40
CA ASN A 244 1.57 2.94 -27.43
C ASN A 244 0.79 4.09 -28.07
N ASP A 245 1.31 5.32 -28.07
CA ASP A 245 0.72 6.46 -28.81
C ASP A 245 0.81 6.30 -30.34
N TRP A 246 1.65 5.38 -30.82
CA TRP A 246 1.89 5.13 -32.25
C TRP A 246 1.05 3.98 -32.83
N ARG A 247 0.17 3.37 -32.03
CA ARG A 247 -0.76 2.30 -32.45
C ARG A 247 -2.18 2.82 -32.57
#